data_AF-A0A8T5TJB1-F1
#
_entry.id   AF-A0A8T5TJB1-F1
#
_cell.length_a   1.000
_cell.length_b   1.000
_cell.length_c   1.000
_cell.angle_alpha   90.00
_cell.angle_beta   90.00
_cell.angle_gamma   90.00
#
_symmetry.space_group_name_H-M   'P 1'
#
loop_
_entity.id
_entity.type
_entity.pdbx_description
1 polymer ?
#
loop_
_entity_poly.entity_id
_entity_poly.type
_entity_poly.pdbx_seq_one_letter_code
_entity_poly.pdbx_strand_id
1 'polypeptide(L)'
;MTQQFKKIQKEGYANIIFSSKPIEYGAEDEESLKKVFTKPDPIYARCYFPNHIGKIEKRSFWHEIWIDGKFIKRTLYESPPDPEWDQIQIWITDDDYKNEILNLDSGKHEIVIWVMKCEFEGKYFKIETTLSGDPLINEKERVKLSRLSKGNITYVVP
;
A
#
# COMPACT_ATOMS: atom_id res chain seq x y z
N MET A 1 8.70 -4.40 -21.02
CA MET A 1 7.29 -4.38 -21.44
C MET A 1 6.42 -4.72 -20.23
N THR A 2 6.31 -3.80 -19.26
CA THR A 2 5.61 -3.99 -17.96
C THR A 2 4.27 -3.24 -17.89
N GLN A 3 3.85 -2.59 -18.98
CA GLN A 3 2.71 -1.66 -18.98
C GLN A 3 1.34 -2.30 -19.22
N GLN A 4 1.26 -3.57 -19.63
CA GLN A 4 -0.01 -4.19 -20.03
C GLN A 4 -1.00 -4.37 -18.86
N PHE A 5 -0.51 -4.71 -17.68
CA PHE A 5 -1.34 -4.99 -16.50
C PHE A 5 -1.57 -3.77 -15.61
N LYS A 6 -0.71 -2.75 -15.75
CA LYS A 6 -0.81 -1.49 -15.03
C LYS A 6 -2.00 -0.67 -15.54
N LYS A 7 -2.91 -0.34 -14.64
CA LYS A 7 -4.09 0.48 -14.87
C LYS A 7 -4.11 1.62 -13.85
N ILE A 8 -4.17 2.85 -14.34
CA ILE A 8 -4.30 4.04 -13.51
C ILE A 8 -5.77 4.38 -13.35
N GLN A 9 -6.22 4.51 -12.10
CA GLN A 9 -7.59 4.92 -11.78
C GLN A 9 -7.74 6.44 -11.90
N LYS A 10 -8.99 6.90 -12.00
CA LYS A 10 -9.29 8.34 -12.14
C LYS A 10 -8.75 9.18 -10.98
N GLU A 11 -8.69 8.57 -9.80
CA GLU A 11 -8.19 9.16 -8.55
C GLU A 11 -6.64 9.19 -8.49
N GLY A 12 -5.94 8.69 -9.51
CA GLY A 12 -4.49 8.81 -9.67
C GLY A 12 -3.65 7.67 -9.09
N TYR A 13 -4.25 6.70 -8.40
CA TYR A 13 -3.55 5.49 -7.95
C TYR A 13 -3.64 4.37 -8.99
N ALA A 14 -2.66 3.46 -8.97
CA ALA A 14 -2.63 2.30 -9.86
C ALA A 14 -3.27 1.06 -9.21
N ASN A 15 -3.47 0.01 -10.00
CA ASN A 15 -4.05 -1.25 -9.55
C ASN A 15 -3.04 -2.18 -8.86
N ILE A 16 -3.58 -3.17 -8.14
CA ILE A 16 -2.88 -4.35 -7.65
C ILE A 16 -3.48 -5.59 -8.32
N ILE A 17 -2.61 -6.49 -8.78
CA ILE A 17 -2.98 -7.83 -9.26
C ILE A 17 -2.53 -8.88 -8.25
N PHE A 18 -3.21 -10.02 -8.23
CA PHE A 18 -3.02 -11.05 -7.23
C PHE A 18 -2.87 -12.43 -7.87
N SER A 19 -2.00 -13.28 -7.31
CA SER A 19 -1.80 -14.67 -7.73
C SER A 19 -1.59 -15.55 -6.49
N SER A 20 -1.75 -16.87 -6.69
CA SER A 20 -1.35 -17.89 -5.70
C SER A 20 0.13 -18.24 -5.79
N LYS A 21 0.91 -17.54 -6.62
CA LYS A 21 2.37 -17.62 -6.69
C LYS A 21 2.97 -16.21 -6.69
N PRO A 22 4.25 -16.06 -6.27
CA PRO A 22 4.97 -14.82 -6.48
C PRO A 22 4.96 -14.45 -7.97
N ILE A 23 4.67 -13.19 -8.26
CA ILE A 23 4.58 -12.69 -9.63
C ILE A 23 5.90 -11.98 -9.90
N GLU A 24 6.81 -12.53 -10.69
CA GLU A 24 8.10 -11.88 -10.97
C GLU A 24 7.93 -10.61 -11.81
N TYR A 25 8.94 -9.73 -11.79
CA TYR A 25 8.91 -8.49 -12.58
C TYR A 25 8.89 -8.83 -14.07
N GLY A 26 7.83 -8.45 -14.79
CA GLY A 26 7.70 -8.70 -16.23
C GLY A 26 7.17 -10.09 -16.60
N ALA A 27 6.87 -10.94 -15.61
CA ALA A 27 6.33 -12.29 -15.82
C ALA A 27 4.82 -12.37 -15.57
N GLU A 28 4.12 -11.24 -15.61
CA GLU A 28 2.70 -11.19 -15.24
C GLU A 28 1.79 -11.95 -16.20
N ASP A 29 2.18 -12.07 -17.47
CA ASP A 29 1.47 -12.86 -18.48
C ASP A 29 1.55 -14.38 -18.22
N GLU A 30 2.51 -14.84 -17.42
CA GLU A 30 2.72 -16.25 -17.10
C GLU A 30 1.87 -16.71 -15.91
N GLU A 31 1.26 -15.75 -15.19
CA GLU A 31 0.59 -15.99 -13.93
C GLU A 31 -0.94 -16.05 -14.05
N SER A 32 -1.55 -17.00 -13.34
CA SER A 32 -3.00 -17.11 -13.24
C SER A 32 -3.54 -16.11 -12.22
N LEU A 33 -3.88 -14.91 -12.70
CA LEU A 33 -4.40 -13.84 -11.85
C LEU A 33 -5.77 -14.19 -11.24
N LYS A 34 -5.93 -13.96 -9.94
CA LYS A 34 -7.14 -14.29 -9.17
C LYS A 34 -7.68 -13.10 -8.41
N LYS A 35 -8.98 -13.15 -8.10
CA LYS A 35 -9.67 -12.23 -7.20
C LYS A 35 -10.37 -12.92 -6.03
N VAL A 36 -10.46 -14.25 -6.07
CA VAL A 36 -11.05 -15.07 -5.02
C VAL A 36 -10.02 -16.13 -4.64
N PHE A 37 -9.81 -16.27 -3.33
CA PHE A 37 -8.86 -17.19 -2.72
C PHE A 37 -9.57 -17.92 -1.59
N THR A 38 -9.19 -19.17 -1.32
CA THR A 38 -9.79 -19.97 -0.22
C THR A 38 -8.67 -20.49 0.67
N LYS A 39 -8.79 -20.40 2.00
CA LYS A 39 -7.80 -20.96 2.93
C LYS A 39 -7.55 -22.44 2.60
N PRO A 40 -6.29 -22.91 2.46
CA PRO A 40 -5.03 -22.23 2.78
C PRO A 40 -4.27 -21.63 1.58
N ASP A 41 -4.96 -21.23 0.51
CA ASP A 41 -4.33 -20.64 -0.67
C ASP A 41 -3.40 -19.48 -0.30
N PRO A 42 -2.12 -19.51 -0.73
CA PRO A 42 -1.25 -18.37 -0.55
C PRO A 42 -1.72 -17.21 -1.44
N ILE A 43 -1.43 -15.99 -0.99
CA ILE A 43 -1.84 -14.76 -1.66
C ILE A 43 -0.61 -13.87 -1.81
N TYR A 44 -0.31 -13.56 -3.05
CA TYR A 44 0.74 -12.61 -3.40
C TYR A 44 0.16 -11.48 -4.22
N ALA A 45 0.68 -10.27 -4.00
CA ALA A 45 0.19 -9.06 -4.63
C ALA A 45 1.32 -8.33 -5.35
N ARG A 46 1.13 -8.08 -6.64
CA ARG A 46 1.97 -7.18 -7.44
C ARG A 46 1.27 -5.83 -7.52
N CYS A 47 1.88 -4.83 -6.86
CA CYS A 47 1.32 -3.50 -6.74
C CYS A 47 2.03 -2.56 -7.69
N TYR A 48 1.30 -2.04 -8.69
CA TYR A 48 1.84 -1.03 -9.60
C TYR A 48 1.74 0.36 -8.98
N PHE A 49 2.62 1.27 -9.39
CA PHE A 49 2.59 2.69 -9.05
C PHE A 49 2.28 3.52 -10.31
N PRO A 50 1.62 4.69 -10.17
CA PRO A 50 1.34 5.55 -11.30
C PRO A 50 2.60 6.02 -12.03
N ASN A 51 3.66 6.33 -11.27
CA ASN A 51 4.98 6.71 -11.75
C ASN A 51 6.04 6.00 -10.90
N HIS A 52 7.32 6.12 -11.30
CA HIS A 52 8.43 5.77 -10.41
C HIS A 52 8.25 6.42 -9.03
N ILE A 53 8.63 5.70 -8.00
CA ILE A 53 8.41 6.12 -6.61
C ILE A 53 9.18 7.40 -6.26
N GLY A 54 10.30 7.64 -6.94
CA GLY A 54 11.18 8.78 -6.68
C GLY A 54 11.94 8.64 -5.37
N LYS A 55 12.71 9.68 -5.01
CA LYS A 55 13.43 9.69 -3.74
C LYS A 55 12.44 9.83 -2.59
N ILE A 56 12.54 8.91 -1.64
CA ILE A 56 11.70 8.91 -0.44
C ILE A 56 12.56 8.68 0.79
N GLU A 57 12.17 9.35 1.87
CA GLU A 57 12.83 9.22 3.16
C GLU A 57 12.51 7.86 3.81
N LYS A 58 13.34 7.46 4.77
CA LYS A 58 13.10 6.27 5.58
C LYS A 58 11.71 6.33 6.24
N ARG A 59 10.99 5.20 6.24
CA ARG A 59 9.62 5.07 6.80
C ARG A 59 8.56 5.97 6.15
N SER A 60 8.87 6.63 5.05
CA SER A 60 7.93 7.44 4.27
C SER A 60 7.25 6.65 3.15
N PHE A 61 7.39 5.33 3.15
CA PHE A 61 6.72 4.41 2.24
C PHE A 61 6.25 3.17 3.01
N TRP A 62 5.01 2.78 2.76
CA TRP A 62 4.36 1.69 3.47
C TRP A 62 3.20 1.11 2.68
N HIS A 63 2.75 -0.06 3.14
CA HIS A 63 1.51 -0.64 2.70
C HIS A 63 0.60 -0.96 3.90
N GLU A 64 -0.71 -0.96 3.66
CA GLU A 64 -1.74 -1.20 4.67
C GLU A 64 -2.67 -2.30 4.20
N ILE A 65 -3.12 -3.12 5.15
CA ILE A 65 -4.19 -4.08 4.94
C ILE A 65 -5.43 -3.65 5.71
N TRP A 66 -6.55 -3.73 5.01
CA TRP A 66 -7.89 -3.52 5.54
C TRP A 66 -8.70 -4.77 5.29
N ILE A 67 -9.42 -5.25 6.30
CA ILE A 67 -10.27 -6.44 6.21
C ILE A 67 -11.68 -6.04 6.59
N ASP A 68 -12.65 -6.35 5.73
CA ASP A 68 -14.07 -6.00 5.91
C ASP A 68 -14.28 -4.52 6.26
N GLY A 69 -13.53 -3.66 5.57
CA GLY A 69 -13.56 -2.20 5.76
C GLY A 69 -12.84 -1.67 7.00
N LYS A 70 -12.20 -2.53 7.81
CA LYS A 70 -11.46 -2.13 9.02
C LYS A 70 -9.96 -2.14 8.77
N PHE A 71 -9.27 -1.09 9.22
CA PHE A 71 -7.81 -1.06 9.23
C PHE A 71 -7.29 -2.11 10.21
N ILE A 72 -6.38 -2.97 9.75
CA ILE A 72 -5.78 -4.01 10.57
C ILE A 72 -4.33 -3.68 10.89
N LYS A 73 -3.53 -3.39 9.85
CA LYS A 73 -2.08 -3.20 10.02
C LYS A 73 -1.47 -2.36 8.91
N ARG A 74 -0.38 -1.68 9.30
CA ARG A 74 0.54 -0.95 8.42
C ARG A 74 1.92 -1.59 8.50
N THR A 75 2.54 -1.82 7.35
CA THR A 75 3.92 -2.30 7.24
C THR A 75 4.79 -1.20 6.65
N LEU A 76 5.71 -0.67 7.47
CA LEU A 76 6.65 0.37 7.08
C LEU A 76 7.91 -0.25 6.49
N TYR A 77 8.39 0.29 5.36
CA TYR A 77 9.68 -0.10 4.82
C TYR A 77 10.79 0.69 5.54
N GLU A 78 11.64 -0.02 6.28
CA GLU A 78 12.76 0.55 7.03
C GLU A 78 13.88 1.06 6.10
N SER A 79 14.06 0.43 4.94
CA SER A 79 14.93 0.91 3.87
C SER A 79 14.04 1.44 2.75
N PRO A 80 14.29 2.67 2.26
CA PRO A 80 13.55 3.18 1.12
C PRO A 80 13.85 2.33 -0.13
N PRO A 81 12.84 2.02 -0.96
CA PRO A 81 13.04 1.38 -2.27
C PRO A 81 13.83 2.29 -3.21
N ASP A 82 14.41 1.70 -4.27
CA ASP A 82 15.11 2.49 -5.28
C ASP A 82 14.14 3.48 -5.95
N PRO A 83 14.59 4.70 -6.27
CA PRO A 83 13.76 5.73 -6.87
C PRO A 83 13.06 5.33 -8.17
N GLU A 84 13.65 4.41 -8.93
CA GLU A 84 13.13 3.92 -10.22
C GLU A 84 12.08 2.81 -10.08
N TRP A 85 11.75 2.36 -8.86
CA TRP A 85 10.71 1.36 -8.68
C TRP A 85 9.35 1.93 -9.13
N ASP A 86 8.70 1.26 -10.07
CA ASP A 86 7.31 1.48 -10.50
C ASP A 86 6.34 0.43 -9.93
N GLN A 87 6.85 -0.56 -9.19
CA GLN A 87 6.04 -1.61 -8.60
C GLN A 87 6.73 -2.30 -7.41
N ILE A 88 5.94 -2.98 -6.58
CA ILE A 88 6.43 -3.86 -5.51
C ILE A 88 5.67 -5.18 -5.48
N GLN A 89 6.30 -6.19 -4.85
CA GLN A 89 5.66 -7.45 -4.49
C GLN A 89 5.36 -7.42 -2.98
N ILE A 90 4.18 -7.90 -2.59
CA ILE A 90 3.77 -8.09 -1.19
C ILE A 90 3.39 -9.56 -1.01
N TRP A 91 3.88 -10.17 0.07
CA TRP A 91 3.66 -11.57 0.41
C TRP A 91 2.62 -11.68 1.54
N ILE A 92 1.35 -11.55 1.18
CA ILE A 92 0.25 -11.31 2.13
C ILE A 92 0.13 -12.45 3.16
N THR A 93 0.06 -13.70 2.71
CA THR A 93 -0.12 -14.86 3.60
C THR A 93 1.17 -15.47 4.12
N ASP A 94 2.29 -15.16 3.49
CA ASP A 94 3.56 -15.82 3.79
C ASP A 94 4.44 -15.01 4.72
N ASP A 95 4.28 -13.69 4.74
CA ASP A 95 5.11 -12.77 5.52
C ASP A 95 4.27 -11.67 6.18
N ASP A 96 3.98 -10.59 5.46
CA ASP A 96 3.54 -9.30 6.02
C ASP A 96 2.28 -9.39 6.91
N TYR A 97 1.33 -10.24 6.51
CA TYR A 97 -0.01 -10.33 7.11
C TYR A 97 -0.43 -11.76 7.47
N LYS A 98 0.53 -12.68 7.56
CA LYS A 98 0.27 -14.10 7.80
C LYS A 98 -0.65 -14.34 8.99
N ASN A 99 -0.35 -13.72 10.12
CA ASN A 99 -1.11 -13.94 11.35
C ASN A 99 -2.52 -13.36 11.26
N GLU A 100 -2.64 -12.18 10.66
CA GLU A 100 -3.89 -11.45 10.47
C GLU A 100 -4.85 -12.23 9.56
N ILE A 101 -4.33 -12.88 8.50
CA ILE A 101 -5.12 -13.71 7.59
C ILE A 101 -5.43 -15.10 8.17
N LEU A 102 -4.48 -15.72 8.88
CA LEU A 102 -4.67 -17.06 9.45
C LEU A 102 -5.73 -17.08 10.55
N ASN A 103 -5.89 -15.99 11.28
CA ASN A 103 -6.79 -15.84 12.42
C ASN A 103 -8.20 -15.35 12.04
N LEU A 104 -8.53 -15.26 10.75
CA LEU A 104 -9.89 -14.95 10.32
C LEU A 104 -10.86 -16.10 10.67
N ASP A 105 -12.05 -15.72 11.14
CA ASP A 105 -13.16 -16.64 11.39
C ASP A 105 -13.68 -17.25 10.07
N SER A 106 -14.52 -18.30 10.17
CA SER A 106 -15.16 -18.90 9.00
C SER A 106 -16.05 -17.88 8.29
N GLY A 107 -15.94 -17.75 6.98
CA GLY A 107 -16.74 -16.82 6.20
C GLY A 107 -16.05 -16.30 4.94
N LYS A 108 -16.68 -15.29 4.33
CA LYS A 108 -16.13 -14.55 3.20
C LYS A 108 -15.68 -13.18 3.71
N HIS A 109 -14.41 -12.87 3.49
CA HIS A 109 -13.79 -11.61 3.88
C HIS A 109 -13.34 -10.82 2.66
N GLU A 110 -13.57 -9.51 2.67
CA GLU A 110 -12.93 -8.61 1.72
C GLU A 110 -11.59 -8.16 2.28
N ILE A 111 -10.51 -8.42 1.55
CA ILE A 111 -9.18 -7.91 1.85
C ILE A 111 -8.85 -6.80 0.88
N VAL A 112 -8.49 -5.62 1.39
CA VAL A 112 -8.06 -4.46 0.61
C VAL A 112 -6.64 -4.08 1.01
N ILE A 113 -5.79 -3.88 0.00
CA ILE A 113 -4.42 -3.38 0.17
C ILE A 113 -4.33 -1.96 -0.38
N TRP A 114 -3.67 -1.10 0.39
CA TRP A 114 -3.21 0.22 -0.06
C TRP A 114 -1.70 0.28 0.01
N VAL A 115 -1.07 0.83 -1.03
CA VAL A 115 0.34 1.22 -1.00
C VAL A 115 0.43 2.74 -1.07
N MET A 116 1.19 3.33 -0.16
CA MET A 116 1.24 4.78 0.03
C MET A 116 2.67 5.27 0.24
N LYS A 117 2.90 6.53 -0.10
CA LYS A 117 4.09 7.27 0.28
C LYS A 117 3.76 8.62 0.88
N CYS A 118 4.69 9.17 1.64
CA CYS A 118 4.67 10.52 2.16
C CYS A 118 5.90 11.27 1.64
N GLU A 119 5.74 12.51 1.22
CA GLU A 119 6.84 13.36 0.76
C GLU A 119 6.88 14.64 1.61
N PHE A 120 8.06 15.02 2.08
CA PHE A 120 8.24 16.27 2.80
C PHE A 120 8.26 17.44 1.79
N GLU A 121 7.37 18.42 1.97
CA GLU A 121 7.24 19.59 1.09
C GLU A 121 7.85 20.87 1.69
N GLY A 122 8.44 20.78 2.88
CA GLY A 122 9.05 21.92 3.57
C GLY A 122 8.42 22.22 4.93
N LYS A 123 8.90 23.30 5.53
CA LYS A 123 8.42 23.80 6.82
C LYS A 123 7.67 25.11 6.62
N TYR A 124 6.70 25.37 7.48
CA TYR A 124 6.00 26.64 7.56
C TYR A 124 5.77 27.03 9.01
N PHE A 125 5.66 28.33 9.27
CA PHE A 125 5.36 28.85 10.60
C PHE A 125 3.86 29.13 10.69
N LYS A 126 3.21 28.53 11.68
CA LYS A 126 1.85 28.88 12.08
C LYS A 126 1.94 29.88 13.22
N ILE A 127 1.44 31.09 12.99
CA ILE A 127 1.33 32.12 14.01
C ILE A 127 -0.07 32.01 14.61
N GLU A 128 -0.13 31.70 15.90
CA GLU A 128 -1.35 31.68 16.72
C GLU A 128 -1.23 32.76 17.79
N THR A 129 -2.34 33.16 18.40
CA THR A 129 -2.34 34.10 19.52
C THR A 129 -2.68 33.34 20.79
N THR A 130 -1.92 33.56 21.86
CA THR A 130 -2.29 33.04 23.19
C THR A 130 -3.52 33.76 23.73
N LEU A 131 -4.09 33.23 24.83
CA LEU A 131 -5.18 33.90 25.56
C LEU A 131 -4.77 35.28 26.11
N SER A 132 -3.47 35.54 26.30
CA SER A 132 -2.91 36.83 26.70
C SER A 132 -2.65 37.79 25.53
N GLY A 133 -2.84 37.35 24.28
CA GLY A 133 -2.59 38.16 23.08
C GLY A 133 -1.13 38.10 22.58
N ASP A 134 -0.29 37.26 23.16
CA ASP A 134 1.09 37.09 22.74
C ASP A 134 1.16 36.20 21.47
N PRO A 135 2.06 36.50 20.53
CA PRO A 135 2.26 35.64 19.36
C PRO A 135 2.92 34.32 19.76
N LEU A 136 2.26 33.21 19.46
CA LEU A 136 2.79 31.86 19.52
C LEU A 136 3.19 31.42 18.10
N ILE A 137 4.49 31.30 17.86
CA ILE A 137 5.03 30.86 16.57
C ILE A 137 5.35 29.37 16.64
N ASN A 138 4.56 28.56 15.94
CA ASN A 138 4.72 27.11 15.87
C ASN A 138 5.29 26.72 14.49
N GLU A 139 6.49 26.15 14.45
CA GLU A 139 6.99 25.51 13.23
C GLU A 139 6.19 24.23 12.96
N LYS A 140 5.73 24.06 11.73
CA LYS A 140 4.98 22.90 11.25
C LYS A 140 5.63 22.35 9.99
N GLU A 141 5.54 21.05 9.81
CA GLU A 141 5.99 20.37 8.61
C GLU A 141 4.82 20.21 7.65
N ARG A 142 5.06 20.47 6.38
CA ARG A 142 4.13 20.17 5.30
C ARG A 142 4.53 18.85 4.68
N VAL A 143 3.60 17.91 4.67
CA VAL A 143 3.80 16.60 4.08
C VAL A 143 2.70 16.29 3.07
N LYS A 144 3.08 15.66 1.96
CA LYS A 144 2.16 15.21 0.92
C LYS A 144 2.00 13.71 1.01
N LEU A 145 0.80 13.28 1.39
CA LEU A 145 0.40 11.88 1.32
C LEU A 145 -0.05 11.53 -0.10
N SER A 146 0.57 10.52 -0.70
CA SER A 146 0.23 10.00 -2.02
C SER A 146 -0.21 8.55 -1.93
N ARG A 147 -1.37 8.24 -2.51
CA ARG A 147 -1.86 6.87 -2.70
C ARG A 147 -1.29 6.35 -4.02
N LEU A 148 -0.48 5.31 -3.95
CA LEU A 148 0.23 4.76 -5.10
C LEU A 148 -0.53 3.61 -5.72
N SER A 149 -1.07 2.71 -4.91
CA SER A 149 -1.72 1.50 -5.40
C SER A 149 -2.90 1.10 -4.52
N LYS A 150 -3.94 0.52 -5.15
CA LYS A 150 -5.06 -0.11 -4.46
C LYS A 150 -5.50 -1.37 -5.18
N GLY A 151 -5.85 -2.40 -4.41
CA GLY A 151 -6.63 -3.52 -4.91
C GLY A 151 -7.28 -4.30 -3.79
N ASN A 152 -8.27 -5.09 -4.17
CA ASN A 152 -9.01 -5.96 -3.27
C ASN A 152 -9.15 -7.37 -3.84
N ILE A 153 -9.40 -8.31 -2.93
CA ILE A 153 -9.74 -9.71 -3.19
C ILE A 153 -10.83 -10.16 -2.20
N THR A 154 -11.48 -11.27 -2.53
CA THR A 154 -12.30 -12.03 -1.60
C THR A 154 -11.50 -13.22 -1.09
N TYR A 155 -11.42 -13.39 0.23
CA TYR A 155 -10.82 -14.54 0.87
C TYR A 155 -11.88 -15.36 1.61
N VAL A 156 -11.91 -16.66 1.34
CA VAL A 156 -12.90 -17.57 1.90
C VAL A 156 -12.23 -18.46 2.94
N VAL A 157 -12.72 -18.41 4.17
CA VAL A 157 -12.35 -19.33 5.24
C VAL A 157 -13.50 -20.33 5.39
N PRO A 158 -13.27 -21.63 5.15
CA PRO A 158 -14.31 -22.66 5.23
C PRO A 158 -14.82 -22.88 6.65
#